data_AF-A0A7Y8LGI4-F1
#
_entry.id   AF-A0A7Y8LGI4-F1
#
_cell.length_a   1.000
_cell.length_b   1.000
_cell.length_c   1.000
_cell.angle_alpha   90.00
_cell.angle_beta   90.00
_cell.angle_gamma   90.00
#
_symmetry.space_group_name_H-M   'P 1'
#
loop_
_entity.id
_entity.type
_entity.pdbx_description
1 polymer ?
#
loop_
_entity_poly.entity_id
_entity_poly.type
_entity_poly.pdbx_seq_one_letter_code
_entity_poly.pdbx_strand_id
1 'polypeptide(L)'
;MRYWGYFIAKLLVGAAGMLALWKLMHALLPEPVIFMRVRMGGFAQDLTWTLAYLLYWLLAAGLLAFAIWDQRRRCRICLRRLRMPINTGNWGLALLFAPPKLESICPFGHGTLACPETHTSTAQPANWEEHGDIWAELEHMDQRGR
;
A
#
# COMPACT_ATOMS: atom_id res chain seq x y z
N MET A 1 6.82 6.30 15.84
CA MET A 1 7.31 4.91 15.62
C MET A 1 6.19 3.88 15.36
N ARG A 2 4.98 3.98 15.94
CA ARG A 2 3.92 2.95 15.82
C ARG A 2 3.52 2.58 14.38
N TYR A 3 3.52 3.56 13.47
CA TYR A 3 3.21 3.36 12.05
C TYR A 3 4.13 2.35 11.36
N TRP A 4 5.44 2.54 11.48
CA TRP A 4 6.45 1.67 10.88
C TRP A 4 6.47 0.29 11.55
N GLY A 5 6.26 0.22 12.86
CA GLY A 5 6.16 -1.06 13.58
C GLY A 5 5.02 -1.95 13.06
N TYR A 6 3.84 -1.36 12.82
CA TYR A 6 2.71 -2.10 12.24
C TYR A 6 2.98 -2.57 10.80
N PHE A 7 3.70 -1.76 10.02
CA PHE A 7 4.12 -2.15 8.67
C PHE A 7 5.08 -3.33 8.70
N ILE A 8 6.11 -3.28 9.54
CA ILE A 8 7.07 -4.38 9.72
C ILE A 8 6.35 -5.65 10.17
N ALA A 9 5.42 -5.55 11.12
CA ALA A 9 4.64 -6.69 11.58
C ALA A 9 3.87 -7.37 10.43
N LYS A 10 3.22 -6.60 9.54
CA LYS A 10 2.56 -7.17 8.35
C LYS A 10 3.54 -7.85 7.41
N LEU A 11 4.71 -7.25 7.19
CA LEU A 11 5.73 -7.84 6.33
C LEU A 11 6.23 -9.17 6.90
N LEU A 12 6.45 -9.25 8.21
CA LEU A 12 6.85 -10.49 8.89
C LEU A 12 5.79 -11.58 8.75
N VAL A 13 4.51 -11.25 8.95
CA VAL A 13 3.40 -12.20 8.78
C VAL A 13 3.30 -12.67 7.32
N GLY A 14 3.43 -11.75 6.36
CA GLY A 14 3.43 -12.08 4.93
C GLY A 14 4.61 -12.97 4.53
N ALA A 15 5.81 -12.67 5.02
CA ALA A 15 7.01 -13.46 4.79
C ALA A 15 6.87 -14.87 5.39
N ALA A 16 6.34 -15.00 6.60
CA ALA A 16 6.07 -16.30 7.22
C ALA A 16 5.07 -17.12 6.38
N GLY A 17 4.01 -16.49 5.87
CA GLY A 17 3.06 -17.13 4.95
C GLY A 17 3.70 -17.60 3.65
N MET A 18 4.60 -16.80 3.07
CA MET A 18 5.34 -17.18 1.85
C MET A 18 6.31 -18.34 2.11
N LEU A 19 7.01 -18.37 3.24
CA LEU A 19 7.87 -19.49 3.62
C LEU A 19 7.08 -20.79 3.80
N ALA A 20 5.88 -20.71 4.39
CA ALA A 20 4.98 -21.86 4.50
C ALA A 20 4.52 -22.34 3.11
N LEU A 21 4.15 -21.42 2.23
CA LEU A 21 3.76 -21.73 0.85
C LEU A 21 4.91 -22.37 0.06
N TRP A 22 6.14 -21.89 0.24
CA TRP A 22 7.33 -22.48 -0.37
C TRP A 22 7.52 -23.94 0.07
N LYS A 23 7.46 -24.21 1.37
CA LYS A 23 7.55 -25.58 1.91
C LYS A 23 6.41 -26.47 1.37
N LEU A 24 5.20 -25.94 1.28
CA LEU A 24 4.04 -26.65 0.75
C LEU A 24 4.25 -27.00 -0.73
N MET A 25 4.74 -26.06 -1.53
CA MET A 25 5.04 -26.27 -2.95
C MET A 25 6.05 -27.43 -3.11
N HIS A 26 7.13 -27.44 -2.34
CA HIS A 26 8.11 -28.53 -2.37
C HIS A 26 7.58 -29.87 -1.83
N ALA A 27 6.56 -29.87 -0.97
CA ALA A 27 5.95 -31.08 -0.45
C ALA A 27 4.92 -31.70 -1.41
N LEU A 28 4.22 -30.88 -2.19
CA LEU A 28 3.15 -31.33 -3.10
C LEU A 28 3.65 -31.58 -4.52
N LEU A 29 4.62 -30.80 -5.00
CA LEU A 29 5.07 -30.92 -6.39
C LEU A 29 6.07 -32.08 -6.54
N PRO A 30 5.92 -32.90 -7.59
CA PRO A 30 6.85 -33.98 -7.87
C PRO A 30 8.25 -33.43 -8.19
N GLU A 31 9.26 -34.23 -7.92
CA GLU A 31 10.64 -33.88 -8.25
C GLU A 31 10.80 -33.61 -9.76
N PRO A 32 11.68 -32.66 -10.15
CA PRO A 32 11.87 -32.29 -11.54
C PRO A 32 12.40 -33.48 -12.36
N VAL A 33 12.07 -33.49 -13.65
CA VAL A 33 12.41 -34.62 -14.53
C VAL A 33 13.92 -34.80 -14.66
N ILE A 34 14.35 -36.06 -14.63
CA ILE A 34 15.76 -36.41 -14.83
C ILE A 34 15.96 -36.61 -16.34
N PHE A 35 16.74 -35.74 -16.98
CA PHE A 35 17.10 -35.88 -18.40
C PHE A 35 18.55 -36.33 -18.52
N MET A 36 18.82 -37.41 -19.26
CA MET A 36 20.17 -37.94 -19.49
C MET A 36 21.00 -38.12 -18.20
N ARG A 37 20.39 -38.62 -17.11
CA ARG A 37 21.04 -38.81 -15.78
C ARG A 37 21.52 -37.53 -15.08
N VAL A 38 21.21 -36.36 -15.61
CA VAL A 38 21.46 -35.06 -14.97
C VAL A 38 20.16 -34.56 -14.35
N ARG A 39 20.22 -34.17 -13.07
CA ARG A 39 19.09 -33.51 -12.41
C ARG A 39 18.98 -32.09 -12.95
N MET A 40 18.01 -31.88 -13.81
CA MET A 40 17.70 -30.58 -14.39
C MET A 40 17.12 -29.66 -13.30
N GLY A 41 17.43 -28.37 -13.37
CA GLY A 41 16.84 -27.38 -12.47
C GLY A 41 15.35 -27.25 -12.79
N GLY A 42 14.49 -27.24 -11.77
CA GLY A 42 13.04 -27.12 -12.00
C GLY A 42 12.63 -25.81 -12.70
N PHE A 43 13.45 -24.76 -12.63
CA PHE A 43 13.20 -23.49 -13.30
C PHE A 43 13.60 -23.52 -14.78
N ALA A 44 12.71 -23.07 -15.67
CA ALA A 44 12.83 -23.01 -17.12
C ALA A 44 12.85 -24.36 -17.87
N GLN A 45 13.10 -25.48 -17.19
CA GLN A 45 13.15 -26.82 -17.81
C GLN A 45 11.85 -27.60 -17.60
N ASP A 46 11.19 -27.43 -16.44
CA ASP A 46 9.88 -28.02 -16.14
C ASP A 46 8.79 -26.96 -16.15
N LEU A 47 7.75 -27.15 -16.95
CA LEU A 47 6.63 -26.20 -17.06
C LEU A 47 5.89 -26.05 -15.71
N THR A 48 5.70 -27.15 -14.99
CA THR A 48 5.02 -27.19 -13.69
C THR A 48 5.75 -26.34 -12.66
N TRP A 49 7.06 -26.58 -12.50
CA TRP A 49 7.92 -25.82 -11.60
C TRP A 49 8.05 -24.35 -12.02
N THR A 50 8.19 -24.08 -13.32
CA THR A 50 8.29 -22.71 -13.83
C THR A 50 7.02 -21.91 -13.56
N LEU A 51 5.84 -22.49 -13.81
CA LEU A 51 4.55 -21.87 -13.47
C LEU A 51 4.39 -21.68 -11.95
N ALA A 52 4.81 -22.66 -11.14
CA ALA A 52 4.73 -22.57 -9.69
C ALA A 52 5.61 -21.43 -9.16
N TYR A 53 6.85 -21.29 -9.65
CA TYR A 53 7.71 -20.16 -9.30
C TYR A 53 7.15 -18.81 -9.75
N LEU A 54 6.56 -18.74 -10.94
CA LEU A 54 5.91 -17.52 -11.44
C LEU A 54 4.76 -17.10 -10.53
N LEU A 55 3.85 -18.02 -10.20
CA LEU A 55 2.71 -17.76 -9.33
C LEU A 55 3.16 -17.35 -7.93
N TYR A 56 4.15 -18.04 -7.37
CA TYR A 56 4.74 -17.69 -6.08
C TYR A 56 5.29 -16.26 -6.09
N TRP A 57 6.04 -15.88 -7.13
CA TRP A 57 6.58 -14.54 -7.28
C TRP A 57 5.48 -13.47 -7.42
N LEU A 58 4.47 -13.72 -8.25
CA LEU A 58 3.33 -12.80 -8.42
C LEU A 58 2.56 -12.61 -7.12
N LEU A 59 2.35 -13.68 -6.35
CA LEU A 59 1.72 -13.61 -5.04
C LEU A 59 2.57 -12.80 -4.06
N ALA A 60 3.89 -13.00 -4.01
CA ALA A 60 4.78 -12.24 -3.15
C ALA A 60 4.77 -10.74 -3.51
N ALA A 61 4.88 -10.42 -4.80
CA ALA A 61 4.81 -9.04 -5.30
C ALA A 61 3.45 -8.39 -5.01
N GLY A 62 2.36 -9.12 -5.24
CA GLY A 62 1.00 -8.67 -4.94
C GLY A 62 0.78 -8.41 -3.45
N LEU A 63 1.31 -9.28 -2.58
CA LEU A 63 1.21 -9.12 -1.13
C LEU A 63 2.01 -7.90 -0.63
N LEU A 64 3.20 -7.67 -1.18
CA LEU A 64 3.98 -6.45 -0.91
C LEU A 64 3.23 -5.19 -1.38
N ALA A 65 2.72 -5.19 -2.62
CA ALA A 65 1.94 -4.08 -3.15
C ALA A 65 0.70 -3.81 -2.30
N PHE A 66 0.00 -4.85 -1.86
CA PHE A 66 -1.16 -4.75 -0.98
C PHE A 66 -0.77 -4.18 0.40
N ALA A 67 0.33 -4.63 0.99
CA ALA A 67 0.82 -4.13 2.27
C ALA A 67 1.15 -2.63 2.18
N ILE A 68 1.84 -2.21 1.13
CA ILE A 68 2.16 -0.79 0.88
C ILE A 68 0.87 0.02 0.67
N TRP A 69 -0.05 -0.49 -0.15
CA TRP A 69 -1.32 0.17 -0.44
C TRP A 69 -2.20 0.34 0.81
N ASP A 70 -2.33 -0.70 1.62
CA ASP A 70 -3.09 -0.63 2.88
C ASP A 70 -2.40 0.32 3.89
N GLN A 71 -1.07 0.36 3.91
CA GLN A 71 -0.32 1.25 4.78
C GLN A 71 -0.52 2.73 4.39
N ARG A 72 -0.48 3.04 3.08
CA ARG A 72 -0.74 4.39 2.56
C ARG A 72 -2.13 4.93 2.91
N ARG A 73 -3.13 4.04 3.07
CA ARG A 73 -4.52 4.40 3.38
C ARG A 73 -4.84 4.42 4.88
N ARG A 74 -3.83 4.39 5.75
CA ARG A 74 -4.00 4.47 7.21
C ARG A 74 -3.45 5.76 7.76
N CYS A 75 -4.12 6.26 8.79
CA CYS A 75 -3.62 7.37 9.58
C CYS A 75 -2.27 7.00 10.23
N ARG A 76 -1.30 7.91 10.16
CA ARG A 76 0.06 7.72 10.69
C ARG A 76 0.11 7.66 12.23
N ILE A 77 -0.91 8.21 12.88
CA ILE A 77 -1.02 8.28 14.35
C ILE A 77 -1.88 7.13 14.87
N CYS A 78 -3.13 7.05 14.41
CA CYS A 78 -4.12 6.09 14.90
C CYS A 78 -4.09 4.71 14.25
N LEU A 79 -3.37 4.51 13.14
CA LEU A 79 -3.35 3.27 12.34
C LEU A 79 -4.71 2.81 11.77
N ARG A 80 -5.78 3.60 11.96
CA ARG A 80 -7.09 3.34 11.37
C ARG A 80 -7.11 3.72 9.91
N ARG A 81 -7.91 3.00 9.13
CA ARG A 81 -8.14 3.28 7.71
C ARG A 81 -8.83 4.64 7.57
N LEU A 82 -8.31 5.47 6.67
CA LEU A 82 -8.88 6.76 6.29
C LEU A 82 -10.23 6.53 5.60
N ARG A 83 -11.21 7.38 5.90
CA ARG A 83 -12.59 7.27 5.41
C ARG A 83 -13.06 8.63 4.87
N MET A 84 -14.27 8.65 4.32
CA MET A 84 -14.89 9.85 3.71
C MET A 84 -14.04 10.41 2.56
N PRO A 85 -14.07 9.74 1.39
CA PRO A 85 -13.45 10.29 0.19
C PRO A 85 -14.24 11.53 -0.25
N ILE A 86 -13.64 12.71 -0.10
CA ILE A 86 -14.17 13.97 -0.59
C ILE A 86 -13.41 14.28 -1.88
N ASN A 87 -14.13 14.42 -2.98
CA ASN A 87 -13.53 14.88 -4.22
C ASN A 87 -13.45 16.40 -4.17
N THR A 88 -12.25 16.94 -4.34
CA THR A 88 -11.98 18.38 -4.33
C THR A 88 -11.22 18.76 -5.58
N GLY A 89 -11.39 20.01 -6.03
CA GLY A 89 -10.84 20.49 -7.28
C GLY A 89 -11.92 20.67 -8.36
N ASN A 90 -11.49 21.04 -9.56
CA ASN A 90 -12.40 21.33 -10.67
C ASN A 90 -11.95 20.59 -11.92
N TRP A 91 -12.82 19.70 -12.42
CA TRP A 91 -12.59 18.95 -13.65
C TRP A 91 -12.37 19.86 -14.87
N GLY A 92 -13.03 21.02 -14.93
CA GLY A 92 -12.88 21.99 -16.02
C GLY A 92 -11.54 22.74 -16.02
N LEU A 93 -10.82 22.77 -14.89
CA LEU A 93 -9.51 23.44 -14.75
C LEU A 93 -8.42 22.46 -14.26
N ALA A 94 -8.63 21.16 -14.51
CA ALA A 94 -7.84 20.07 -13.95
C ALA A 94 -6.34 20.12 -14.33
N LEU A 95 -6.00 20.79 -15.43
CA LEU A 95 -4.62 20.85 -15.94
C LEU A 95 -3.79 22.00 -15.35
N LEU A 96 -4.41 23.11 -14.95
CA LEU A 96 -3.71 24.37 -14.67
C LEU A 96 -3.85 24.88 -13.24
N PHE A 97 -5.03 24.81 -12.63
CA PHE A 97 -5.30 25.53 -11.37
C PHE A 97 -5.76 24.65 -10.21
N ALA A 98 -6.59 23.64 -10.49
CA ALA A 98 -7.20 22.83 -9.43
C ALA A 98 -7.37 21.37 -9.88
N PRO A 99 -6.26 20.61 -10.01
CA PRO A 99 -6.34 19.19 -10.37
C PRO A 99 -7.25 18.44 -9.39
N PRO A 100 -8.13 17.55 -9.87
CA PRO A 100 -9.03 16.80 -9.03
C PRO A 100 -8.23 15.88 -8.09
N LYS A 101 -8.51 15.99 -6.79
CA LYS A 101 -7.87 15.22 -5.74
C LYS A 101 -8.93 14.64 -4.80
N LEU A 102 -8.68 13.40 -4.39
CA LEU A 102 -9.46 12.67 -3.41
C LEU A 102 -8.85 12.89 -2.04
N GLU A 103 -9.55 13.62 -1.18
CA GLU A 103 -9.16 13.84 0.20
C GLU A 103 -9.86 12.81 1.09
N SER A 104 -9.09 12.15 1.94
CA SER A 104 -9.60 11.19 2.91
C SER A 104 -9.20 11.59 4.32
N ILE A 105 -10.15 11.54 5.24
CA ILE A 105 -10.01 12.13 6.58
C ILE A 105 -9.88 11.01 7.61
N CYS A 106 -9.06 11.23 8.65
CA CYS A 106 -9.06 10.37 9.82
C CYS A 106 -10.36 10.60 10.63
N PRO A 107 -11.14 9.56 10.99
CA PRO A 107 -12.37 9.73 11.75
C PRO A 107 -12.19 10.32 13.16
N PHE A 108 -10.95 10.43 13.62
CA PHE A 108 -10.58 11.03 14.91
C PHE A 108 -9.92 12.41 14.77
N GLY A 109 -9.87 12.99 13.57
CA GLY A 109 -9.33 14.34 13.36
C GLY A 109 -7.81 14.48 13.30
N HIS A 110 -7.03 13.39 13.39
CA HIS A 110 -5.55 13.45 13.36
C HIS A 110 -4.91 13.99 12.06
N GLY A 111 -5.69 14.10 10.98
CA GLY A 111 -5.16 14.56 9.71
C GLY A 111 -5.93 14.07 8.50
N THR A 112 -5.50 14.57 7.35
CA THR A 112 -6.08 14.32 6.04
C THR A 112 -5.02 13.80 5.06
N LEU A 113 -5.43 12.93 4.15
CA LEU A 113 -4.61 12.43 3.07
C LEU A 113 -5.23 12.87 1.75
N ALA A 114 -4.55 13.77 1.04
CA ALA A 114 -4.89 14.15 -0.32
C ALA A 114 -4.20 13.22 -1.32
N CYS A 115 -4.96 12.47 -2.10
CA CYS A 115 -4.46 11.65 -3.20
C CYS A 115 -4.91 12.24 -4.54
N PRO A 116 -4.03 12.43 -5.53
CA PRO A 116 -4.48 12.86 -6.85
C PRO A 116 -5.37 11.78 -7.49
N GLU A 117 -6.46 12.18 -8.13
CA GLU A 117 -7.31 11.24 -8.89
C GLU A 117 -6.75 10.97 -10.28
N THR A 118 -6.05 11.94 -10.86
CA THR A 118 -5.46 11.84 -12.20
C THR A 118 -3.94 11.89 -12.13
N HIS A 119 -3.28 11.07 -12.95
CA HIS A 119 -1.82 11.07 -13.13
C HIS A 119 -1.44 12.07 -14.23
N THR A 120 -1.73 13.35 -14.04
CA THR A 120 -1.26 14.43 -14.92
C THR A 120 0.12 14.92 -14.48
N SER A 121 0.87 15.58 -15.37
CA SER A 121 2.19 16.15 -15.03
C SER A 121 2.10 17.17 -13.89
N THR A 122 0.97 17.87 -13.77
CA THR A 122 0.67 18.83 -12.70
C THR A 122 0.14 18.17 -11.42
N ALA A 123 -0.14 16.86 -11.43
CA ALA A 123 -0.69 16.17 -10.27
C ALA A 123 0.32 16.13 -9.13
N GLN A 124 -0.07 16.69 -7.98
CA GLN A 124 0.77 16.60 -6.79
C GLN A 124 0.79 15.18 -6.22
N PRO A 125 1.93 14.72 -5.69
CA PRO A 125 2.00 13.42 -5.04
C PRO A 125 1.07 13.36 -3.83
N ALA A 126 0.70 12.14 -3.43
CA ALA A 126 -0.15 11.95 -2.27
C ALA A 126 0.49 12.59 -1.02
N ASN A 127 -0.16 13.62 -0.48
CA ASN A 127 0.34 14.39 0.65
C ASN A 127 -0.48 14.10 1.91
N TRP A 128 0.21 13.91 3.03
CA TRP A 128 -0.42 13.75 4.34
C TRP A 128 -0.24 15.03 5.13
N GLU A 129 -1.34 15.60 5.56
CA GLU A 129 -1.38 16.81 6.36
C GLU A 129 -1.88 16.47 7.75
N GLU A 130 -0.99 16.59 8.73
CA GLU A 130 -1.33 16.37 10.13
C GLU A 130 -2.11 17.57 10.66
N HIS A 131 -3.27 17.29 11.25
CA HIS A 131 -4.09 18.33 11.86
C HIS A 131 -3.91 18.26 13.37
N GLY A 132 -3.71 19.43 13.99
CA GLY A 132 -3.65 19.58 15.43
C GLY A 132 -5.03 19.49 16.08
N ASP A 133 -5.11 19.89 17.34
CA ASP A 133 -6.40 20.05 18.00
C ASP A 133 -7.15 21.22 17.38
N ILE A 134 -8.30 20.94 16.76
CA ILE A 134 -9.15 21.93 16.08
C ILE A 134 -9.57 23.03 17.05
N TRP A 135 -9.75 22.69 18.33
CA TRP A 135 -10.14 23.67 19.34
C TRP A 135 -9.03 24.68 19.65
N ALA A 136 -7.77 24.24 19.66
CA ALA A 136 -6.63 25.12 19.86
C ALA A 136 -6.46 26.09 18.67
N GLU A 137 -6.74 25.62 17.46
CA GLU A 137 -6.73 26.47 16.26
C GLU A 137 -7.82 27.54 16.31
N LEU A 138 -9.05 27.15 16.67
CA LEU A 138 -10.18 28.07 16.82
C LEU A 138 -9.93 29.12 17.92
N GLU A 139 -9.36 28.72 19.05
CA GLU A 139 -9.04 29.65 20.15
C GLU A 139 -7.97 30.66 19.72
N HIS A 140 -6.96 30.23 18.96
CA HIS A 140 -5.97 31.15 18.39
C HIS A 140 -6.63 32.14 17.41
N MET A 141 -7.62 31.72 16.62
CA MET A 141 -8.32 32.62 15.70
C MET A 141 -9.16 33.66 16.45
N ASP A 142 -9.86 33.27 17.52
CA ASP A 142 -10.64 34.20 18.36
C ASP A 142 -9.75 35.28 19.01
N GLN A 143 -8.54 34.90 19.45
CA GLN A 143 -7.57 35.83 20.03
C GLN A 143 -7.00 36.84 19.03
N ARG A 144 -6.93 36.52 17.72
CA ARG A 144 -6.51 37.48 16.68
C ARG A 144 -7.61 38.47 16.27
N GLY A 145 -8.87 38.13 16.54
CA GLY A 145 -10.02 38.97 16.21
C GLY A 145 -10.33 40.04 17.26
N ARG A 146 -9.69 39.99 18.43
CA ARG A 146 -9.74 41.01 19.48
C ARG A 146 -8.51 41.90 19.43
#